data_AF-A0AAU5AIM0-F1
#
_entry.id   AF-A0AAU5AIM0-F1
#
_cell.length_a   1.000
_cell.length_b   1.000
_cell.length_c   1.000
_cell.angle_alpha   90.00
_cell.angle_beta   90.00
_cell.angle_gamma   90.00
#
_symmetry.space_group_name_H-M   'P 1'
#
loop_
_entity.id
_entity.type
_entity.pdbx_description
1 polymer ?
#
loop_
_entity_poly.entity_id
_entity_poly.type
_entity_poly.pdbx_seq_one_letter_code
_entity_poly.pdbx_strand_id
1 'polypeptide(L)'
;MTPTDDVHAQALKLARTYLGRDDLSGGWFDLGGSSLDAARLVSSLDHDHGWTIALQDLLTAPSIADLLTAPGAPVVADAPSPVAAPAAGGADALWPALARLPANERLALAHRLLGYVLRESGGQL
;
A
#
# COMPACT_ATOMS: atom_id res chain seq x y z
N MET A 1 17.09 -8.21 -25.80
CA MET A 1 16.52 -7.84 -24.50
C MET A 1 15.10 -8.38 -24.51
N THR A 2 14.81 -9.34 -23.64
CA THR A 2 13.49 -9.96 -23.53
C THR A 2 12.58 -9.07 -22.67
N PRO A 3 11.28 -8.95 -22.96
CA PRO A 3 10.36 -8.05 -22.24
C PRO A 3 10.37 -8.18 -20.71
N THR A 4 10.69 -9.37 -20.20
CA THR A 4 10.79 -9.67 -18.76
C THR A 4 12.00 -9.02 -18.09
N ASP A 5 13.11 -8.87 -18.82
CA ASP A 5 14.33 -8.23 -18.32
C ASP A 5 14.08 -6.73 -18.05
N ASP A 6 13.28 -6.10 -18.91
CA ASP A 6 12.86 -4.70 -18.78
C ASP A 6 11.96 -4.47 -17.55
N VAL A 7 11.04 -5.40 -17.23
CA VAL A 7 10.13 -5.27 -16.08
C VAL A 7 10.88 -5.39 -14.74
N HIS A 8 11.78 -6.35 -14.58
CA HIS A 8 12.56 -6.50 -13.35
C HIS A 8 13.44 -5.27 -13.10
N ALA A 9 14.11 -4.77 -14.15
CA ALA A 9 14.93 -3.56 -14.06
C ALA A 9 14.12 -2.34 -13.60
N GLN A 10 12.90 -2.20 -14.12
CA GLN A 10 12.02 -1.08 -13.81
C GLN A 10 11.42 -1.20 -12.40
N ALA A 11 11.11 -2.41 -11.93
CA ALA A 11 10.66 -2.61 -10.57
C ALA A 11 11.74 -2.30 -9.52
N LEU A 12 12.99 -2.71 -9.79
CA LEU A 12 14.13 -2.33 -8.95
C LEU A 12 14.27 -0.80 -8.90
N LYS A 13 14.10 -0.12 -10.04
CA LYS A 13 14.15 1.35 -10.10
C LYS A 13 13.04 2.01 -9.26
N LEU A 14 11.81 1.50 -9.31
CA LEU A 14 10.70 2.00 -8.50
C LEU A 14 10.95 1.76 -7.01
N ALA A 15 11.40 0.56 -6.63
CA ALA A 15 11.73 0.25 -5.24
C ALA A 15 12.79 1.20 -4.67
N ARG A 16 13.86 1.49 -5.43
CA ARG A 16 14.87 2.49 -5.06
C ARG A 16 14.29 3.89 -4.86
N THR A 17 13.33 4.26 -5.69
CA THR A 17 12.66 5.56 -5.62
C THR A 17 11.83 5.69 -4.35
N TYR A 18 11.07 4.66 -3.98
CA TYR A 18 10.26 4.65 -2.74
C TYR A 18 11.11 4.59 -1.48
N LEU A 19 12.21 3.84 -1.49
CA LEU A 19 13.11 3.72 -0.33
C LEU A 19 14.14 4.85 -0.24
N GLY A 20 14.29 5.65 -1.30
CA GLY A 20 15.28 6.73 -1.37
C GLY A 20 16.72 6.24 -1.30
N ARG A 21 17.00 5.01 -1.76
CA ARG A 21 18.33 4.37 -1.68
C ARG A 21 18.56 3.35 -2.78
N ASP A 22 19.82 3.12 -3.11
CA ASP A 22 20.22 2.18 -4.17
C ASP A 22 20.29 0.71 -3.73
N ASP A 23 20.62 0.48 -2.46
CA ASP A 23 20.74 -0.85 -1.87
C ASP A 23 19.37 -1.45 -1.53
N LEU A 24 19.13 -2.65 -2.05
CA LEU A 24 17.89 -3.42 -1.92
C LEU A 24 18.14 -4.84 -1.38
N SER A 25 19.31 -5.08 -0.78
CA SER A 25 19.72 -6.41 -0.31
C SER A 25 19.04 -6.86 0.99
N GLY A 26 18.42 -5.92 1.72
CA GLY A 26 17.64 -6.18 2.94
C GLY A 26 16.13 -6.22 2.70
N GLY A 27 15.39 -6.51 3.78
CA GLY A 27 13.93 -6.47 3.80
C GLY A 27 13.39 -5.05 3.81
N TRP A 28 12.13 -4.87 3.39
CA TRP A 28 11.52 -3.54 3.19
C TRP A 28 11.65 -2.61 4.39
N PHE A 29 11.32 -3.10 5.58
CA PHE A 29 11.35 -2.31 6.82
C PHE A 29 12.75 -2.03 7.34
N ASP A 30 13.67 -2.99 7.17
CA ASP A 30 15.08 -2.82 7.54
C ASP A 30 15.74 -1.72 6.71
N LEU A 31 15.33 -1.62 5.44
CA LEU A 31 15.75 -0.57 4.52
C LEU A 31 15.11 0.81 4.79
N GLY A 32 14.19 0.90 5.75
CA GLY A 32 13.49 2.14 6.14
C GLY A 32 12.18 2.40 5.40
N GLY A 33 11.64 1.41 4.67
CA GLY A 33 10.39 1.53 3.95
C GLY A 33 9.14 1.49 4.83
N SER A 34 8.07 2.16 4.39
CA SER A 34 6.76 2.12 5.05
C SER A 34 5.78 1.18 4.35
N SER A 35 4.76 0.69 5.06
CA SER A 35 3.70 -0.13 4.46
C SER A 35 2.93 0.59 3.35
N LEU A 36 2.82 1.92 3.44
CA LEU A 36 2.14 2.72 2.42
C LEU A 36 2.95 2.78 1.13
N ASP A 37 4.27 2.96 1.23
CA ASP A 37 5.15 2.97 0.06
C ASP A 37 5.26 1.59 -0.57
N ALA A 38 5.25 0.53 0.25
CA ALA A 38 5.15 -0.86 -0.22
C ALA A 38 3.85 -1.10 -1.01
N ALA A 39 2.71 -0.69 -0.47
CA ALA A 39 1.42 -0.83 -1.14
C ALA A 39 1.40 -0.05 -2.47
N ARG A 40 1.95 1.18 -2.48
CA ARG A 40 2.06 1.99 -3.70
C ARG A 40 2.96 1.36 -4.75
N LEU A 41 4.09 0.77 -4.35
CA LEU A 41 4.99 0.05 -5.25
C LEU A 41 4.25 -1.11 -5.93
N VAL A 42 3.61 -1.97 -5.13
CA VAL A 42 2.86 -3.13 -5.64
C VAL A 42 1.76 -2.69 -6.61
N SER A 43 0.97 -1.68 -6.26
CA SER A 43 -0.07 -1.15 -7.17
C SER A 43 0.50 -0.53 -8.44
N SER A 44 1.66 0.12 -8.37
CA SER A 44 2.32 0.72 -9.54
C SER A 44 2.86 -0.34 -10.50
N LEU A 45 3.38 -1.47 -9.98
CA LEU A 45 3.86 -2.58 -10.80
C LEU A 45 2.72 -3.31 -11.49
N ASP A 46 1.61 -3.51 -10.78
CA ASP A 46 0.38 -4.07 -11.34
C ASP A 46 -0.19 -3.19 -12.45
N HIS A 47 -0.35 -1.89 -12.20
CA HIS A 47 -1.00 -0.98 -13.14
C HIS A 47 -0.16 -0.67 -14.39
N ASP A 48 1.14 -0.40 -14.21
CA ASP A 48 2.00 0.10 -15.30
C ASP A 48 2.71 -1.03 -16.07
N HIS A 49 2.89 -2.20 -15.44
CA HIS A 49 3.66 -3.31 -16.00
C HIS A 49 2.90 -4.64 -16.05
N GLY A 50 1.69 -4.72 -15.50
CA GLY A 50 0.94 -5.97 -15.40
C GLY A 50 1.61 -7.01 -14.51
N TRP A 51 2.53 -6.58 -13.64
CA TRP A 51 3.26 -7.48 -12.75
C TRP A 51 2.76 -7.34 -11.32
N THR A 52 1.96 -8.33 -10.91
CA THR A 52 1.37 -8.34 -9.58
C THR A 52 2.25 -9.13 -8.60
N ILE A 53 2.58 -8.50 -7.48
CA ILE A 53 3.32 -9.10 -6.36
C ILE A 53 2.41 -9.02 -5.13
N ALA A 54 2.29 -10.09 -4.34
CA ALA A 54 1.52 -9.99 -3.12
C ALA A 54 2.23 -9.06 -2.12
N LEU A 55 1.49 -8.13 -1.52
CA LEU A 55 2.06 -7.18 -0.55
C LEU A 55 2.73 -7.91 0.63
N GLN A 56 2.16 -9.04 1.06
CA GLN A 56 2.75 -9.88 2.10
C GLN A 56 4.16 -10.34 1.73
N ASP A 57 4.38 -10.81 0.50
CA ASP A 57 5.68 -11.31 0.04
C ASP A 57 6.73 -10.19 0.04
N LEU A 58 6.36 -8.98 -0.38
CA LEU A 58 7.24 -7.82 -0.31
C LEU A 58 7.66 -7.50 1.13
N LEU A 59 6.72 -7.55 2.07
CA LEU A 59 6.96 -7.17 3.48
C LEU A 59 7.69 -8.26 4.27
N THR A 60 7.57 -9.53 3.87
CA THR A 60 8.26 -10.67 4.51
C THR A 60 9.56 -11.07 3.81
N ALA A 61 9.84 -10.54 2.62
CA ALA A 61 11.05 -10.87 1.89
C ALA A 61 12.30 -10.42 2.66
N PRO A 62 13.31 -11.31 2.80
CA PRO A 62 14.59 -10.95 3.42
C PRO A 62 15.41 -10.01 2.54
N SER A 63 15.16 -9.99 1.22
CA SER A 63 15.82 -9.14 0.23
C SER A 63 14.82 -8.71 -0.84
N ILE A 64 14.66 -7.40 -1.03
CA ILE A 64 13.78 -6.85 -2.05
C ILE A 64 14.37 -7.09 -3.46
N ALA A 65 15.69 -7.01 -3.61
CA ALA A 65 16.34 -7.29 -4.88
C ALA A 65 16.09 -8.73 -5.35
N ASP A 66 16.16 -9.70 -4.42
CA ASP A 66 15.97 -11.11 -4.73
C ASP A 66 14.51 -11.38 -5.12
N LEU A 67 13.55 -10.86 -4.35
CA LEU A 67 12.13 -10.95 -4.68
C LEU A 67 11.81 -10.36 -6.06
N LEU A 68 12.40 -9.19 -6.39
CA LEU A 68 12.12 -8.48 -7.64
C LEU A 68 12.87 -9.04 -8.86
N THR A 69 13.78 -9.99 -8.68
CA THR A 69 14.53 -10.64 -9.76
C THR A 69 14.27 -12.14 -9.84
N ALA A 70 13.46 -12.68 -8.93
CA ALA A 70 13.09 -14.09 -8.88
C ALA A 70 12.39 -14.51 -10.18
N PRO A 71 12.92 -15.52 -10.90
CA PRO A 71 12.31 -16.00 -12.13
C PRO A 71 11.00 -16.72 -11.81
N GLY A 72 9.88 -16.17 -12.30
CA GLY A 72 8.60 -16.85 -12.27
C GLY A 72 7.85 -16.77 -10.95
N ALA A 73 7.65 -15.56 -10.41
CA ALA A 73 6.47 -15.31 -9.57
C ALA A 73 5.32 -14.74 -10.43
N PRO A 74 4.60 -15.55 -11.24
CA PRO A 74 3.28 -15.18 -11.69
C PRO A 74 2.31 -15.29 -10.52
N VAL A 75 1.55 -14.21 -10.35
CA VAL A 75 0.48 -14.02 -9.40
C VAL A 75 -0.44 -15.24 -9.34
N VAL A 76 -0.65 -15.81 -8.15
CA VAL A 76 -2.01 -16.22 -7.82
C VAL A 76 -2.72 -14.93 -7.44
N ALA A 77 -3.46 -14.40 -8.41
CA ALA A 77 -4.51 -13.44 -8.15
C ALA A 77 -5.50 -14.16 -7.23
N ASP A 78 -5.28 -14.09 -5.91
CA ASP A 78 -6.40 -13.70 -5.09
C ASP A 78 -6.70 -12.28 -5.58
N ALA A 79 -7.72 -12.15 -6.43
CA ALA A 79 -8.27 -10.85 -6.80
C ALA A 79 -8.22 -9.98 -5.56
N PRO A 80 -7.87 -8.67 -5.64
CA PRO A 80 -7.87 -7.83 -4.45
C PRO A 80 -9.19 -8.09 -3.75
N SER A 81 -9.16 -8.81 -2.63
CA SER A 81 -10.33 -8.95 -1.78
C SER A 81 -10.71 -7.50 -1.57
N PRO A 82 -11.84 -7.04 -2.14
CA PRO A 82 -12.15 -5.62 -2.21
C PRO A 82 -11.95 -5.15 -0.81
N VAL A 83 -10.95 -4.28 -0.59
CA VAL A 83 -10.53 -3.90 0.76
C VAL A 83 -11.83 -3.61 1.48
N ALA A 84 -12.22 -4.54 2.35
CA ALA A 84 -13.41 -4.36 3.13
C ALA A 84 -12.98 -3.15 3.92
N ALA A 85 -13.57 -2.00 3.59
CA ALA A 85 -13.46 -0.80 4.40
C ALA A 85 -13.46 -1.30 5.85
N PRO A 86 -12.45 -0.91 6.67
CA PRO A 86 -12.19 -1.55 7.94
C PRO A 86 -13.53 -1.82 8.58
N ALA A 87 -13.81 -3.09 8.87
CA ALA A 87 -15.07 -3.50 9.49
C ALA A 87 -15.15 -2.76 10.82
N ALA A 88 -15.59 -1.52 10.74
CA ALA A 88 -16.03 -0.74 11.86
C ALA A 88 -17.19 -1.58 12.33
N GLY A 89 -17.01 -2.24 13.47
CA GLY A 89 -18.06 -2.92 14.21
C GLY A 89 -19.09 -1.89 14.70
N GLY A 90 -19.72 -1.21 13.74
CA GLY A 90 -20.54 0.00 13.86
C GLY A 90 -20.86 0.67 12.51
N ALA A 91 -20.09 0.45 11.44
CA ALA A 91 -20.33 1.10 10.14
C ALA A 91 -21.54 0.54 9.37
N ASP A 92 -21.91 -0.72 9.58
CA ASP A 92 -23.04 -1.34 8.86
C ASP A 92 -24.38 -0.65 9.19
N ALA A 93 -24.51 -0.09 10.41
CA ALA A 93 -25.67 0.70 10.82
C ALA A 93 -25.52 2.20 10.50
N LEU A 94 -24.29 2.74 10.49
CA LEU A 94 -24.04 4.17 10.35
C LEU A 94 -23.96 4.63 8.88
N TRP A 95 -23.53 3.77 7.96
CA TRP A 95 -23.39 4.11 6.55
C TRP A 95 -24.69 4.62 5.90
N PRO A 96 -25.85 3.94 6.04
CA PRO A 96 -27.10 4.47 5.48
C PRO A 96 -27.54 5.77 6.14
N ALA A 97 -27.16 6.05 7.40
CA ALA A 97 -27.45 7.31 8.07
C ALA A 97 -26.56 8.46 7.52
N LEU A 98 -25.27 8.20 7.33
CA LEU A 98 -24.31 9.16 6.77
C LEU A 98 -24.59 9.47 5.29
N ALA A 99 -25.02 8.47 4.51
CA ALA A 99 -25.35 8.63 3.09
C ALA A 99 -26.59 9.53 2.86
N ARG A 100 -27.47 9.66 3.87
CA ARG A 100 -28.65 10.53 3.83
C ARG A 100 -28.36 11.97 4.22
N LEU A 101 -27.16 12.26 4.73
CA LEU A 101 -26.78 13.62 5.09
C LEU A 101 -26.45 14.45 3.83
N PRO A 102 -26.89 15.71 3.76
CA PRO A 102 -26.46 16.66 2.73
C PRO A 102 -24.92 16.82 2.76
N ALA A 103 -24.33 17.11 1.60
CA ALA A 103 -22.88 17.08 1.40
C ALA A 103 -22.09 18.00 2.35
N ASN A 104 -22.72 19.10 2.81
CA ASN A 104 -22.15 20.04 3.77
C ASN A 104 -21.98 19.42 5.18
N GLU A 105 -22.88 18.54 5.62
CA GLU A 105 -22.80 17.89 6.92
C GLU A 105 -21.77 16.76 6.95
N ARG A 106 -21.59 16.05 5.82
CA ARG A 106 -20.52 15.05 5.66
C ARG A 106 -19.12 15.67 5.78
N LEU A 107 -18.93 16.84 5.16
CA LEU A 107 -17.66 17.57 5.24
C LEU A 107 -17.40 18.08 6.67
N ALA A 108 -18.41 18.58 7.37
CA ALA A 108 -18.30 19.01 8.75
C ALA A 108 -17.91 17.85 9.69
N LEU A 109 -18.45 16.66 9.47
CA LEU A 109 -18.09 15.47 10.24
C LEU A 109 -16.66 15.02 9.96
N ALA A 110 -16.23 15.06 8.70
CA ALA A 110 -14.85 14.75 8.30
C ALA A 110 -13.86 15.69 8.98
N HIS A 111 -14.14 17.01 8.99
CA HIS A 111 -13.32 17.98 9.71
C HIS A 111 -13.28 17.74 11.22
N ARG A 112 -14.41 17.36 11.83
CA ARG A 112 -14.50 17.09 13.27
C ARG A 112 -13.72 15.84 13.69
N LEU A 113 -13.74 14.79 12.87
CA LEU A 113 -12.97 13.56 13.11
C LEU A 113 -11.47 13.78 12.88
N LEU A 114 -11.10 14.51 11.82
CA LEU A 114 -9.71 14.89 11.56
C LEU A 114 -9.15 15.75 12.71
N GLY A 115 -9.96 16.67 13.24
CA GLY A 115 -9.61 17.49 14.40
C GLY A 115 -9.49 16.69 15.70
N TYR A 116 -10.24 15.59 15.86
CA TYR A 116 -10.13 14.69 17.01
C TYR A 116 -8.82 13.89 16.97
N VAL A 117 -8.48 13.30 15.81
CA VAL A 117 -7.25 12.51 15.62
C VAL A 117 -5.98 13.36 15.80
N LEU A 118 -5.99 14.61 15.32
CA LEU A 118 -4.86 15.52 15.49
C LEU A 118 -4.68 16.01 16.94
N ARG A 119 -5.76 16.04 17.74
CA ARG A 119 -5.71 16.43 19.16
C ARG A 119 -5.21 15.29 20.06
N GLU A 120 -5.58 14.04 19.76
CA GLU A 120 -5.11 12.85 20.47
C GLU A 120 -3.59 12.60 20.28
N SER A 121 -2.97 13.21 19.25
CA SER A 121 -1.53 13.10 18.98
C SER A 121 -0.66 14.08 19.79
N GLY A 122 -1.27 14.99 20.56
CA GLY A 122 -0.57 16.04 21.32
C GLY A 122 -0.51 15.82 22.83
N GLY A 123 -0.82 14.61 23.32
CA GLY A 123 -1.05 14.34 24.74
C GLY A 123 -0.35 13.10 25.28
N GLN A 124 0.96 12.96 25.04
CA GLN A 124 1.83 12.19 25.93
C GLN A 124 3.12 12.97 26.20
N LEU A 125 3.09 13.73 27.30
CA LEU A 125 4.25 14.11 28.10
C LEU A 125 3.90 13.81 29.56
#